data_AF-A0A8T9MWQ3-F1
#
_entry.id   AF-A0A8T9MWQ3-F1
#
_cell.length_a   1.000
_cell.length_b   1.000
_cell.length_c   1.000
_cell.angle_alpha   90.00
_cell.angle_beta   90.00
_cell.angle_gamma   90.00
#
_symmetry.space_group_name_H-M   'P 1'
#
loop_
_entity.id
_entity.type
_entity.pdbx_description
1 polymer ?
#
loop_
_entity_poly.entity_id
_entity_poly.type
_entity_poly.pdbx_seq_one_letter_code
_entity_poly.pdbx_strand_id
1 'polypeptide(L)'
;MQTHNMKLSATGKLLVSLSLAYLGTSAAAVAANIEAANGNTAVSQKGGVDIVNIAAPNQHGLSHNQFNKFNVAKEGAVLNNALQDGRSQLAGDLGKNTNLRDAAASVILNEVVSKNPH
;
A
#
# COMPACT_ATOMS: atom_id res chain seq x y z
N MET A 1 41.78 -61.41 -7.62
CA MET A 1 41.46 -59.99 -7.35
C MET A 1 40.01 -59.92 -6.92
N GLN A 2 39.75 -59.48 -5.69
CA GLN A 2 38.42 -59.46 -5.06
C GLN A 2 37.52 -58.40 -5.69
N THR A 3 36.36 -58.81 -6.21
CA THR A 3 35.29 -57.91 -6.63
C THR A 3 34.44 -57.52 -5.40
N HIS A 4 34.44 -56.24 -5.04
CA HIS A 4 33.62 -55.73 -3.94
C HIS A 4 32.20 -55.41 -4.42
N ASN A 5 31.22 -56.18 -3.95
CA ASN A 5 29.79 -55.94 -4.19
C ASN A 5 29.30 -54.83 -3.25
N MET A 6 28.98 -53.66 -3.80
CA MET A 6 28.31 -52.57 -3.08
C MET A 6 26.85 -52.94 -2.82
N LYS A 7 26.48 -53.15 -1.56
CA LYS A 7 25.09 -53.37 -1.12
C LYS A 7 24.39 -52.00 -1.00
N LEU A 8 23.42 -51.71 -1.88
CA LEU A 8 22.52 -50.55 -1.71
C LEU A 8 21.59 -50.83 -0.51
N SER A 9 21.71 -50.01 0.54
CA SER A 9 20.79 -50.00 1.69
C SER A 9 19.39 -49.56 1.26
N ALA A 10 18.37 -50.20 1.82
CA ALA A 10 16.95 -50.07 1.49
C ALA A 10 16.32 -48.76 1.99
N THR A 11 16.91 -47.61 1.68
CA THR A 11 16.38 -46.30 2.13
C THR A 11 16.45 -45.19 1.07
N GLY A 12 16.70 -45.54 -0.20
CA GLY A 12 16.82 -44.56 -1.29
C GLY A 12 16.04 -44.95 -2.54
N LYS A 13 14.74 -44.68 -2.57
CA LYS A 13 13.97 -44.57 -3.83
C LYS A 13 13.06 -43.36 -3.77
N LEU A 14 13.59 -42.27 -4.31
CA LEU A 14 12.95 -41.00 -4.57
C LEU A 14 11.97 -41.16 -5.73
N LEU A 15 10.68 -40.85 -5.54
CA LEU A 15 9.74 -40.63 -6.65
C LEU A 15 9.01 -39.30 -6.42
N VAL A 16 9.33 -38.33 -7.27
CA VAL A 16 8.78 -36.98 -7.30
C VAL A 16 7.74 -36.93 -8.42
N SER A 17 6.49 -36.60 -8.08
CA SER A 17 5.54 -36.02 -9.04
C SER A 17 4.27 -35.52 -8.35
N LEU A 18 4.25 -34.24 -7.97
CA LEU A 18 3.00 -33.51 -7.73
C LEU A 18 3.00 -32.27 -8.62
N SER A 19 2.49 -32.41 -9.84
CA SER A 19 2.28 -31.31 -10.76
C SER A 19 1.09 -30.47 -10.28
N LEU A 20 1.36 -29.41 -9.51
CA LEU A 20 0.37 -28.43 -9.11
C LEU A 20 0.20 -27.40 -10.23
N ALA A 21 -0.86 -27.51 -11.02
CA ALA A 21 -1.21 -26.52 -12.02
C ALA A 21 -1.73 -25.25 -11.33
N TYR A 22 -0.90 -24.23 -11.20
CA TYR A 22 -1.34 -22.90 -10.79
C TYR A 22 -2.02 -22.21 -11.97
N LEU A 23 -3.35 -22.26 -11.99
CA LEU A 23 -4.17 -21.38 -12.82
C LEU A 23 -4.13 -19.98 -12.18
N GLY A 24 -3.15 -19.17 -12.56
CA GLY A 24 -3.06 -17.79 -12.12
C GLY A 24 -4.16 -16.96 -12.78
N THR A 25 -5.18 -16.55 -12.01
CA THR A 25 -6.06 -15.46 -12.41
C THR A 25 -5.33 -14.15 -12.13
N SER A 26 -4.82 -13.48 -13.17
CA SER A 26 -4.35 -12.10 -13.01
C SER A 26 -5.57 -11.19 -12.87
N ALA A 27 -5.83 -10.70 -11.66
CA ALA A 27 -6.67 -9.53 -11.51
C ALA A 27 -5.96 -8.34 -12.18
N ALA A 28 -6.61 -7.71 -13.15
CA ALA A 28 -6.13 -6.44 -13.67
C ALA A 28 -6.11 -5.44 -12.50
N ALA A 29 -4.92 -4.94 -12.16
CA ALA A 29 -4.81 -3.88 -11.17
C ALA A 29 -5.53 -2.65 -11.74
N VAL A 30 -6.63 -2.24 -11.09
CA VAL A 30 -7.22 -0.93 -11.35
C VAL A 30 -6.19 0.09 -10.89
N ALA A 31 -5.71 0.92 -11.82
CA ALA A 31 -4.75 1.97 -11.48
C ALA A 31 -5.38 2.90 -10.44
N ALA A 32 -4.71 3.09 -9.30
CA ALA A 32 -5.17 4.03 -8.28
C ALA A 32 -5.26 5.46 -8.84
N ASN A 33 -6.20 6.27 -8.35
CA ASN A 33 -6.26 7.69 -8.74
C ASN A 33 -5.22 8.51 -7.99
N ILE A 34 -4.98 8.17 -6.72
CA ILE A 34 -3.91 8.74 -5.89
C ILE A 34 -2.95 7.62 -5.48
N GLU A 35 -1.65 7.84 -5.72
CA GLU A 35 -0.58 6.89 -5.41
C GLU A 35 0.55 7.60 -4.67
N ALA A 36 0.77 7.24 -3.40
CA ALA A 36 1.86 7.77 -2.60
C ALA A 36 3.22 7.33 -3.17
N ALA A 37 4.19 8.25 -3.20
CA ALA A 37 5.54 7.98 -3.69
C ALA A 37 6.44 7.30 -2.64
N ASN A 38 6.07 7.36 -1.36
CA ASN A 38 6.83 6.80 -0.26
C ASN A 38 5.90 6.37 0.89
N GLY A 39 6.48 5.75 1.93
CA GLY A 39 5.72 5.22 3.07
C GLY A 39 5.27 6.26 4.12
N ASN A 40 5.56 7.55 3.94
CA ASN A 40 5.17 8.58 4.91
C ASN A 40 3.69 8.98 4.79
N THR A 41 3.08 8.72 3.63
CA THR A 41 1.67 9.01 3.33
C THR A 41 0.98 7.70 3.01
N ALA A 42 -0.21 7.47 3.57
CA ALA A 42 -0.99 6.28 3.27
C ALA A 42 -2.26 6.66 2.52
N VAL A 43 -2.56 5.92 1.44
CA VAL A 43 -3.77 6.11 0.63
C VAL A 43 -4.60 4.85 0.75
N SER A 44 -5.88 5.04 1.04
CA SER A 44 -6.90 3.99 1.07
C SER A 44 -8.16 4.51 0.38
N GLN A 45 -9.18 3.67 0.22
CA GLN A 45 -10.42 4.08 -0.41
C GLN A 45 -11.63 3.58 0.37
N LYS A 46 -12.69 4.39 0.43
CA LYS A 46 -13.98 4.01 0.97
C LYS A 46 -15.10 4.55 0.09
N GLY A 47 -15.90 3.65 -0.48
CA GLY A 47 -17.02 4.02 -1.34
C GLY A 47 -16.60 4.84 -2.58
N GLY A 48 -15.41 4.58 -3.14
CA GLY A 48 -14.86 5.32 -4.27
C GLY A 48 -14.14 6.62 -3.92
N VAL A 49 -14.26 7.11 -2.68
CA VAL A 49 -13.53 8.28 -2.19
C VAL A 49 -12.15 7.86 -1.70
N ASP A 50 -11.11 8.46 -2.26
CA ASP A 50 -9.74 8.24 -1.78
C ASP A 50 -9.50 8.99 -0.47
N ILE A 51 -8.93 8.29 0.52
CA ILE A 51 -8.60 8.80 1.84
C ILE A 51 -7.08 8.80 1.97
N VAL A 52 -6.51 10.00 2.07
CA VAL A 52 -5.09 10.25 2.24
C VAL A 52 -4.83 10.53 3.72
N ASN A 53 -4.28 9.54 4.43
CA ASN A 53 -3.66 9.77 5.72
C ASN A 53 -2.32 10.48 5.47
N ILE A 54 -2.34 11.80 5.64
CA ILE A 54 -1.17 12.67 5.42
C ILE A 54 0.00 12.29 6.32
N ALA A 55 1.21 12.67 5.93
CA ALA A 55 2.40 12.49 6.73
C ALA A 55 2.35 13.30 8.04
N ALA A 56 3.20 12.92 9.01
CA ALA A 56 3.38 13.72 10.21
C ALA A 56 3.86 15.14 9.83
N PRO A 57 3.26 16.21 10.38
CA PRO A 57 3.75 17.55 10.16
C PRO A 57 5.13 17.76 10.80
N ASN A 58 5.95 18.60 10.19
CA ASN A 58 7.21 19.05 10.79
C ASN A 58 6.96 20.09 11.92
N GLN A 59 8.04 20.61 12.51
CA GLN A 59 7.97 21.58 13.61
C GLN A 59 7.26 22.91 13.25
N HIS A 60 7.12 23.21 11.96
CA HIS A 60 6.41 24.39 11.46
C HIS A 60 4.95 24.09 11.06
N GLY A 61 4.47 22.88 11.33
CA GLY A 61 3.10 22.46 10.98
C GLY A 61 2.94 22.07 9.51
N LEU A 62 4.02 21.94 8.73
CA LEU A 62 3.96 21.50 7.34
C LEU A 62 3.98 19.98 7.25
N SER A 63 2.91 19.38 6.75
CA SER A 63 2.89 18.01 6.26
C SER A 63 3.28 18.00 4.79
N HIS A 64 4.36 17.30 4.45
CA HIS A 64 4.82 17.12 3.08
C HIS A 64 4.51 15.70 2.60
N ASN A 65 3.66 15.60 1.60
CA ASN A 65 3.17 14.34 1.03
C ASN A 65 3.62 14.26 -0.42
N GLN A 66 4.29 13.16 -0.78
CA GLN A 66 4.78 12.96 -2.13
C GLN A 66 3.99 11.87 -2.82
N PHE A 67 3.68 12.09 -4.10
CA PHE A 67 2.83 11.21 -4.89
C PHE A 67 3.47 10.92 -6.25
N ASN A 68 3.32 9.68 -6.72
CA ASN A 68 3.59 9.34 -8.11
C ASN A 68 2.41 9.76 -9.01
N LYS A 69 1.20 9.80 -8.45
CA LYS A 69 -0.02 10.20 -9.13
C LYS A 69 -0.99 10.83 -8.13
N PHE A 70 -1.63 11.93 -8.51
CA PHE A 70 -2.61 12.61 -7.66
C PHE A 70 -3.76 13.14 -8.52
N ASN A 71 -4.72 12.28 -8.83
CA ASN A 71 -5.95 12.64 -9.51
C ASN A 71 -7.12 12.47 -8.56
N VAL A 72 -8.02 13.46 -8.56
CA VAL A 72 -9.25 13.39 -7.76
C VAL A 72 -10.38 12.96 -8.69
N ALA A 73 -10.96 11.78 -8.42
CA ALA A 73 -12.12 11.28 -9.14
C ALA A 73 -13.38 12.10 -8.82
N LYS A 74 -14.50 11.80 -9.50
CA LYS A 74 -15.77 12.53 -9.29
C LYS A 74 -16.31 12.41 -7.87
N GLU A 75 -15.99 11.31 -7.19
CA GLU A 75 -16.36 11.03 -5.80
C GLU A 75 -15.60 11.92 -4.81
N GLY A 76 -14.48 12.51 -5.24
CA GLY A 76 -13.63 13.36 -4.42
C GLY A 76 -12.55 12.60 -3.66
N ALA A 77 -11.84 13.33 -2.80
CA ALA A 77 -10.81 12.79 -1.91
C ALA A 77 -10.84 13.49 -0.54
N VAL A 78 -10.40 12.79 0.50
CA VAL A 78 -10.28 13.30 1.87
C VAL A 78 -8.81 13.30 2.29
N LEU A 79 -8.31 14.47 2.68
CA LEU A 79 -7.02 14.59 3.38
C LEU A 79 -7.28 14.44 4.89
N ASN A 80 -6.95 13.27 5.45
CA ASN A 80 -7.22 12.98 6.85
C ASN A 80 -6.18 13.67 7.76
N ASN A 81 -6.55 14.85 8.27
CA ASN A 81 -5.77 15.64 9.22
C ASN A 81 -6.30 15.50 10.67
N ALA A 82 -7.01 14.41 10.98
CA ALA A 82 -7.71 14.26 12.25
C ALA A 82 -6.83 13.61 13.33
N LEU A 83 -6.80 14.21 14.53
CA LEU A 83 -6.15 13.66 15.72
C LEU A 83 -7.05 12.66 16.49
N GLN A 84 -8.35 12.68 16.21
CA GLN A 84 -9.37 11.83 16.82
C GLN A 84 -10.28 11.28 15.73
N ASP A 85 -10.99 10.19 16.04
CA ASP A 85 -12.00 9.62 15.15
C ASP A 85 -13.11 10.66 14.90
N GLY A 86 -13.71 10.65 13.71
CA GLY A 86 -14.71 11.62 13.34
C GLY A 86 -15.42 11.30 12.04
N ARG A 87 -16.24 12.22 11.55
CA ARG A 87 -17.02 12.05 10.32
C ARG A 87 -16.57 13.04 9.25
N SER A 88 -16.04 12.51 8.16
CA SER A 88 -15.79 13.27 6.94
C SER A 88 -17.07 13.44 6.12
N GLN A 89 -17.15 14.51 5.34
CA GLN A 89 -18.31 14.78 4.48
C GLN A 89 -18.41 13.77 3.33
N LEU A 90 -17.27 13.36 2.76
CA LEU A 90 -17.23 12.52 1.57
C LEU A 90 -17.15 11.02 1.89
N ALA A 91 -16.38 10.62 2.91
CA ALA A 91 -16.15 9.21 3.25
C ALA A 91 -16.88 8.75 4.53
N GLY A 92 -17.74 9.59 5.11
CA GLY A 92 -18.45 9.30 6.35
C GLY A 92 -17.48 9.10 7.53
N ASP A 93 -17.79 8.14 8.40
CA ASP A 93 -17.00 7.89 9.62
C ASP A 93 -15.59 7.39 9.27
N LEU A 94 -14.57 8.08 9.78
CA LEU A 94 -13.15 7.81 9.59
C LEU A 94 -12.45 7.79 10.95
N GLY A 95 -11.49 6.87 11.09
CA GLY A 95 -10.58 6.89 12.23
C GLY A 95 -9.58 8.05 12.13
N LYS A 96 -8.96 8.38 13.27
CA LYS A 96 -7.84 9.34 13.31
C LYS A 96 -6.72 8.95 12.35
N ASN A 97 -5.95 9.93 11.90
CA ASN A 97 -4.75 9.66 11.14
C ASN A 97 -3.61 9.22 12.09
N THR A 98 -3.21 7.95 12.00
CA THR A 98 -2.16 7.35 12.83
C THR A 98 -0.75 7.88 12.55
N ASN A 99 -0.55 8.60 11.44
CA ASN A 99 0.71 9.28 11.15
C ASN A 99 0.88 10.54 12.01
N LEU A 100 -0.23 11.11 12.48
CA LEU A 100 -0.22 12.27 13.38
C LEU A 100 0.01 11.80 14.82
N ARG A 101 0.88 12.52 15.53
CA ARG A 101 1.18 12.24 16.94
C ARG A 101 0.36 13.18 17.83
N ASP A 102 0.87 14.39 18.05
CA ASP A 102 0.28 15.34 19.00
C ASP A 102 -0.34 16.57 18.33
N ALA A 103 -0.05 16.80 17.05
CA ALA A 103 -0.48 17.98 16.31
C ALA A 103 -0.97 17.64 14.90
N ALA A 104 -2.03 18.33 14.49
CA ALA A 104 -2.49 18.35 13.12
C ALA A 104 -1.59 19.26 12.27
N ALA A 105 -1.56 19.00 10.97
CA ALA A 105 -0.86 19.86 10.03
C ALA A 105 -1.57 21.22 9.91
N SER A 106 -0.80 22.30 9.92
CA SER A 106 -1.27 23.65 9.58
C SER A 106 -1.27 23.89 8.08
N VAL A 107 -0.30 23.29 7.37
CA VAL A 107 -0.21 23.31 5.91
C VAL A 107 -0.02 21.88 5.43
N ILE A 108 -0.79 21.49 4.41
CA ILE A 108 -0.67 20.20 3.75
C ILE A 108 -0.16 20.47 2.33
N LEU A 109 1.09 20.08 2.07
CA LEU A 109 1.69 20.12 0.74
C LEU A 109 1.57 18.74 0.10
N ASN A 110 0.93 18.69 -1.07
CA ASN A 110 0.87 17.52 -1.93
C ASN A 110 1.76 17.77 -3.14
N GLU A 111 2.86 17.05 -3.25
CA GLU A 111 3.86 17.17 -4.31
C GLU A 111 3.81 15.94 -5.22
N VAL A 112 3.58 16.14 -6.52
CA VAL A 112 3.74 15.06 -7.51
C VAL A 112 5.18 15.04 -7.97
N VAL A 113 5.88 13.94 -7.66
CA VAL A 113 7.32 13.78 -7.94
C VAL A 113 7.61 12.94 -9.19
N SER A 114 6.58 12.36 -9.79
CA SER A 114 6.71 11.63 -11.05
C SER A 114 6.84 12.58 -12.25
N LYS A 115 7.45 12.09 -13.32
CA LYS A 115 7.68 12.86 -14.56
C LYS A 115 6.51 12.81 -15.55
N ASN A 116 5.45 12.04 -15.25
CA ASN A 116 4.32 11.82 -16.16
C ASN A 116 2.98 12.13 -15.47
N PRO A 117 2.27 13.21 -15.85
CA PRO A 117 0.86 13.34 -15.51
C PRO A 117 0.06 12.33 -16.34
N HIS A 118 -0.64 11.40 -15.68
CA HIS A 118 -1.57 10.45 -16.28
C HIS A 118 -2.98 10.67 -15.75
#